data_AF-A0A7C1M8E0-F1
#
_entry.id   AF-A0A7C1M8E0-F1
#
_cell.length_a   1.000
_cell.length_b   1.000
_cell.length_c   1.000
_cell.angle_alpha   90.00
_cell.angle_beta   90.00
_cell.angle_gamma   90.00
#
_symmetry.space_group_name_H-M   'P 1'
#
loop_
_entity.id
_entity.type
_entity.pdbx_description
1 polymer ?
#
loop_
_entity_poly.entity_id
_entity_poly.type
_entity_poly.pdbx_seq_one_letter_code
_entity_poly.pdbx_strand_id
1 'polypeptide(L)'
;MANVEGKTVVVKENYLVTGRAGDVVEIDVDTFLCKGCGICVEMCPRKVFEWSSELSEKGVHYPVPAHAEKCVKCKLCELLCPDFAISVRW
;
A
#
# COMPACT_ATOMS: atom_id res chain seq x y z
N MET A 1 16.97 -6.11 -18.27
CA MET A 1 16.84 -6.98 -17.08
C MET A 1 16.99 -6.07 -15.88
N ALA A 2 15.87 -5.61 -15.29
CA ALA A 2 15.94 -4.74 -14.13
C ALA A 2 16.33 -5.61 -12.93
N ASN A 3 17.50 -5.35 -12.35
CA ASN A 3 17.98 -6.00 -11.13
C ASN A 3 17.01 -5.67 -9.99
N VAL A 4 16.22 -6.66 -9.55
CA VAL A 4 15.24 -6.54 -8.46
C VAL A 4 15.89 -7.01 -7.16
N GLU A 5 16.88 -6.28 -6.66
CA GLU A 5 17.24 -6.35 -5.24
C GLU A 5 16.41 -5.32 -4.48
N GLY A 6 15.08 -5.39 -4.65
CA GLY A 6 14.13 -4.44 -4.07
C GLY A 6 13.79 -4.86 -2.65
N LYS A 7 14.53 -4.37 -1.65
CA LYS A 7 14.09 -4.49 -0.26
C LYS A 7 13.02 -3.43 -0.01
N THR A 8 11.79 -3.85 0.27
CA THR A 8 10.75 -2.90 0.67
C THR A 8 11.08 -2.25 2.00
N VAL A 9 10.88 -0.93 2.07
CA VAL A 9 10.91 -0.14 3.30
C VAL A 9 9.50 0.38 3.55
N VAL A 10 8.95 0.05 4.71
CA VAL A 10 7.66 0.57 5.18
C VAL A 10 7.91 1.62 6.25
N VAL A 11 7.31 2.79 6.08
CA VAL A 11 7.35 3.90 7.05
C VAL A 11 5.93 4.32 7.37
N LYS A 12 5.64 4.61 8.64
CA LYS A 12 4.38 5.22 9.07
C LYS A 12 4.67 6.59 9.69
N GLU A 13 4.09 7.63 9.12
CA GLU A 13 4.17 9.01 9.60
C GLU A 13 2.77 9.60 9.67
N ASN A 14 2.29 9.89 10.89
CA ASN A 14 0.90 10.29 11.14
C ASN A 14 -0.08 9.27 10.54
N TYR A 15 -0.95 9.73 9.65
CA TYR A 15 -1.95 8.93 8.95
C TYR A 15 -1.41 8.29 7.67
N LEU A 16 -0.15 8.48 7.31
CA LEU A 16 0.39 7.99 6.06
C LEU A 16 1.28 6.76 6.29
N VAL A 17 0.93 5.66 5.65
CA VAL A 17 1.73 4.43 5.63
C VAL A 17 2.27 4.24 4.23
N THR A 18 3.57 4.33 4.09
CA THR A 18 4.26 4.35 2.79
C THR A 18 5.14 3.12 2.64
N GLY A 19 4.94 2.36 1.56
CA GLY A 19 5.83 1.27 1.13
C GLY A 19 6.65 1.69 -0.08
N ARG A 20 7.98 1.63 0.05
CA ARG A 20 8.95 1.99 -0.99
C ARG A 20 9.78 0.80 -1.40
N ALA A 21 10.00 0.62 -2.70
CA ALA A 21 11.00 -0.30 -3.23
C ALA A 21 12.05 0.47 -4.04
N GLY A 22 13.03 1.06 -3.36
CA GLY A 22 14.02 1.95 -3.97
C GLY A 22 13.38 3.06 -4.81
N ASP A 23 13.99 3.41 -5.94
CA ASP A 23 13.47 4.40 -6.90
C ASP A 23 12.46 3.78 -7.89
N VAL A 24 11.92 2.60 -7.60
CA VAL A 24 11.03 1.88 -8.52
C VAL A 24 9.57 2.27 -8.32
N VAL A 25 9.13 2.36 -7.06
CA VAL A 25 7.73 2.63 -6.71
C VAL A 25 7.60 3.08 -5.26
N GLU A 26 6.67 4.00 -5.04
CA GLU A 26 6.18 4.46 -3.74
C GLU A 26 4.66 4.25 -3.70
N ILE A 27 4.18 3.58 -2.65
CA ILE A 27 2.76 3.32 -2.43
C ILE A 27 2.38 3.92 -1.09
N ASP A 28 1.47 4.90 -1.11
CA ASP A 28 0.94 5.50 0.10
C ASP A 28 -0.44 4.94 0.41
N VAL A 29 -0.69 4.71 1.70
CA VAL A 29 -2.00 4.42 2.26
C VAL A 29 -2.30 5.46 3.33
N ASP A 30 -3.32 6.28 3.09
CA ASP A 30 -3.85 7.23 4.08
C ASP A 30 -4.83 6.48 5.01
N THR A 31 -4.41 6.22 6.24
CA THR A 31 -5.18 5.50 7.27
C THR A 31 -6.35 6.32 7.81
N PHE A 32 -6.31 7.65 7.66
CA PHE A 32 -7.43 8.51 8.00
C PHE A 32 -8.53 8.38 6.96
N LEU A 33 -8.21 8.25 5.67
CA LEU A 33 -9.22 8.00 4.62
C LEU A 33 -9.67 6.54 4.56
N CYS A 34 -8.75 5.60 4.82
CA CYS A 34 -9.02 4.16 4.75
C CYS A 34 -10.13 3.73 5.72
N LYS A 35 -11.07 2.91 5.22
CA LYS A 35 -12.14 2.29 6.02
C LYS A 35 -11.94 0.79 6.27
N GLY A 36 -10.79 0.23 5.89
CA GLY A 36 -10.47 -1.18 6.11
C GLY A 36 -11.29 -2.17 5.27
N CYS A 37 -11.77 -1.77 4.08
CA CYS A 37 -12.65 -2.62 3.25
C CYS A 37 -11.95 -3.81 2.58
N GLY A 38 -10.62 -3.80 2.46
CA GLY A 38 -9.83 -4.94 1.97
C GLY A 38 -9.80 -5.14 0.46
N ILE A 39 -10.48 -4.30 -0.34
CA ILE A 39 -10.51 -4.43 -1.81
C ILE A 39 -9.11 -4.44 -2.40
N CYS A 40 -8.22 -3.55 -1.96
CA CYS A 40 -6.84 -3.48 -2.43
C CYS A 40 -6.01 -4.72 -2.06
N VAL A 41 -6.27 -5.32 -0.90
CA VAL A 41 -5.58 -6.54 -0.44
C VAL A 41 -5.99 -7.72 -1.30
N GLU A 42 -7.29 -7.86 -1.58
CA GLU A 42 -7.81 -8.98 -2.35
C GLU A 42 -7.44 -8.86 -3.83
N MET A 43 -7.73 -7.71 -4.43
CA MET A 43 -7.62 -7.48 -5.87
C MET A 43 -6.19 -7.32 -6.36
N CYS A 44 -5.21 -7.07 -5.48
CA CYS A 44 -3.82 -6.95 -5.91
C CYS A 44 -3.30 -8.31 -6.43
N PRO A 45 -3.04 -8.47 -7.74
CA PRO A 45 -2.61 -9.76 -8.30
C PRO A 45 -1.19 -10.14 -7.88
N ARG A 46 -0.44 -9.18 -7.33
CA ARG A 46 0.94 -9.34 -6.86
C ARG A 46 1.03 -9.51 -5.34
N LYS A 47 -0.11 -9.47 -4.63
CA LYS A 47 -0.21 -9.58 -3.18
C LYS A 47 0.79 -8.66 -2.46
N VAL A 48 0.76 -7.38 -2.84
CA VAL A 48 1.62 -6.33 -2.29
C VAL A 48 1.27 -6.01 -0.84
N PHE A 49 -0.01 -6.12 -0.49
CA PHE A 49 -0.54 -5.64 0.79
C PHE A 49 -0.70 -6.77 1.80
N GLU A 50 -0.37 -6.46 3.05
CA GLU A 50 -0.74 -7.23 4.25
C GLU A 50 -1.69 -6.39 5.11
N TRP A 51 -2.34 -6.99 6.10
CA TRP A 51 -3.13 -6.24 7.08
C TRP A 51 -2.24 -5.69 8.18
N SER A 52 -2.52 -4.45 8.62
CA SER A 52 -1.86 -3.87 9.80
C SER A 52 -2.16 -4.71 11.05
N SER A 53 -1.20 -4.83 11.96
CA SER A 53 -1.44 -5.41 13.29
C SER A 53 -2.14 -4.43 14.24
N GLU A 54 -1.98 -3.13 13.99
CA GLU A 54 -2.58 -2.04 14.74
C GLU A 54 -3.86 -1.53 14.07
N LEU A 55 -4.73 -0.91 14.87
CA LEU A 55 -5.93 -0.21 14.38
C LEU A 55 -5.58 1.23 14.01
N SER A 56 -6.23 1.77 12.96
CA SER A 56 -6.20 3.20 12.69
C SER A 56 -7.03 3.99 13.70
N GLU A 57 -7.01 5.31 13.55
CA GLU A 57 -7.80 6.27 14.33
C GLU A 57 -9.31 6.03 14.22
N LYS A 58 -9.73 5.35 13.16
CA LYS A 58 -11.13 4.96 12.92
C LYS A 58 -11.47 3.57 13.46
N GLY A 59 -10.52 2.91 14.15
CA GLY A 59 -10.72 1.59 14.74
C GLY A 59 -10.75 0.44 13.72
N VAL A 60 -10.12 0.61 12.56
CA VAL A 60 -10.07 -0.42 11.50
C VAL A 60 -8.64 -0.83 11.21
N HIS A 61 -8.44 -2.10 10.81
CA HIS A 61 -7.19 -2.53 10.20
C HIS A 61 -7.09 -1.94 8.79
N TYR A 62 -5.89 -1.48 8.42
CA TYR A 62 -5.60 -0.88 7.12
C TYR A 62 -4.56 -1.71 6.36
N PRO A 63 -4.51 -1.62 5.02
CA PRO A 63 -3.53 -2.34 4.23
C PRO A 63 -2.13 -1.71 4.38
N VAL A 64 -1.13 -2.54 4.63
CA VAL A 64 0.29 -2.18 4.65
C VAL A 64 0.93 -2.67 3.34
N PRO A 65 1.55 -1.80 2.52
CA PRO A 65 2.26 -2.20 1.30
C PRO A 65 3.61 -2.88 1.60
N ALA A 66 3.56 -4.01 2.31
CA ALA A 66 4.73 -4.74 2.82
C ALA A 66 5.63 -5.33 1.73
N HIS A 67 5.08 -5.57 0.53
CA HIS A 67 5.81 -6.13 -0.61
C HIS A 67 5.81 -5.17 -1.81
N ALA A 68 6.13 -3.89 -1.57
CA ALA A 68 6.16 -2.87 -2.62
C ALA A 68 7.07 -3.24 -3.80
N GLU A 69 8.11 -4.05 -3.58
CA GLU A 69 9.01 -4.56 -4.63
C GLU A 69 8.30 -5.45 -5.66
N LYS A 70 7.16 -6.04 -5.30
CA LYS A 70 6.33 -6.86 -6.21
C LYS A 70 5.38 -6.02 -7.05
N CYS A 71 5.23 -4.73 -6.75
CA CYS A 71 4.29 -3.86 -7.44
C CYS A 71 4.71 -3.62 -8.89
N VAL A 72 3.77 -3.86 -9.81
CA VAL A 72 3.96 -3.64 -11.25
C VAL A 72 3.29 -2.36 -11.75
N LYS A 73 2.98 -1.43 -10.85
CA LYS A 73 2.48 -0.08 -11.18
C LYS A 73 1.16 -0.07 -11.96
N CYS A 74 0.33 -1.11 -11.80
CA CYS A 74 -0.94 -1.25 -12.52
C CYS A 74 -2.07 -0.31 -12.03
N LYS A 75 -1.89 0.36 -10.89
CA LYS A 75 -2.86 1.27 -10.25
C LYS A 75 -4.24 0.69 -9.91
N LEU A 76 -4.46 -0.62 -9.98
CA LEU A 76 -5.75 -1.22 -9.62
C LEU A 76 -6.19 -0.90 -8.18
N CYS A 77 -5.26 -0.92 -7.22
CA CYS A 77 -5.56 -0.58 -5.82
C CYS A 77 -5.97 0.89 -5.63
N GLU A 78 -5.39 1.80 -6.42
CA GLU A 78 -5.74 3.22 -6.43
C GLU A 78 -7.10 3.45 -7.10
N LEU A 79 -7.33 2.84 -8.27
CA LEU A 79 -8.57 2.97 -9.03
C LEU A 79 -9.80 2.35 -8.34
N LEU A 80 -9.61 1.25 -7.61
CA LEU A 80 -10.70 0.54 -6.94
C LEU A 80 -10.93 1.00 -5.50
N CYS A 81 -10.08 1.88 -4.96
CA CYS A 81 -10.28 2.39 -3.61
C CYS A 81 -11.47 3.37 -3.60
N PRO A 82 -12.59 3.04 -2.93
CA PRO A 82 -13.78 3.88 -2.94
C PRO A 82 -13.58 5.21 -2.19
N ASP A 83 -12.56 5.29 -1.35
CA ASP A 83 -12.25 6.44 -0.51
C ASP A 83 -11.00 7.20 -0.97
N PHE A 84 -10.40 6.81 -2.11
CA PHE A 84 -9.15 7.37 -2.63
C PHE A 84 -8.00 7.40 -1.61
N ALA A 85 -7.99 6.42 -0.70
CA ALA A 85 -7.02 6.31 0.39
C ALA A 85 -5.66 5.74 -0.04
N ILE A 86 -5.47 5.39 -1.32
CA ILE A 86 -4.24 4.78 -1.83
C ILE A 86 -3.73 5.57 -3.01
N SER A 87 -2.42 5.82 -3.05
CA SER A 87 -1.74 6.37 -4.23
C SER A 87 -0.51 5.56 -4.59
N VAL A 88 -0.25 5.41 -5.90
CA VAL A 88 0.94 4.74 -6.43
C VAL A 88 1.72 5.71 -7.32
N ARG A 89 2.99 5.94 -6.95
CA ARG A 89 3.94 6.87 -7.61
C ARG A 89 5.22 6.14 -8.00
N TRP A 90 5.90 6.59 -9.05
CA TRP A 90 7.17 6.05 -9.56
C TRP A 90 7.89 7.07 -10.43
#